data_AF-A0A2K3LZ41-F1
#
_entry.id   AF-A0A2K3LZ41-F1
#
_cell.length_a   1.000
_cell.length_b   1.000
_cell.length_c   1.000
_cell.angle_alpha   90.00
_cell.angle_beta   90.00
_cell.angle_gamma   90.00
#
_symmetry.space_group_name_H-M   'P 1'
#
loop_
_entity.id
_entity.type
_entity.pdbx_description
1 polymer ?
#
loop_
_entity_poly.entity_id
_entity_poly.type
_entity_poly.pdbx_seq_one_letter_code
_entity_poly.pdbx_strand_id
1 'polypeptide(L)'
;ATDIIIHSIRIHHCKAQAPGMVMGPNGKVIHIGPVDGDAIRLVTASKIWIDHNTIYECEDGLLDVTRGSTNVTISNNWFREQDKVMLLGHDDGYVRDKNMKVTVVYNHFGPNCNQRMPRIRYGYAHVANNLYFGWMQYAIGGSMRPSLKSEANLFIAPKVGSKEVTWRKIGNTSGDKWEFHSVRDAFENGAYFTVTKGGRVPKPNYRKEQGFKVVDVKSVRSLTRSAGALQCSRTSIC
;
A
#
# COMPACT_ATOMS: atom_id res chain seq x y z
N ALA A 1 -8.44 8.91 14.59
CA ALA A 1 -7.89 7.93 15.57
C ALA A 1 -6.36 7.93 15.49
N THR A 2 -5.66 7.57 16.56
CA THR A 2 -4.19 7.49 16.55
C THR A 2 -3.67 6.37 17.42
N ASP A 3 -2.44 5.93 17.18
CA ASP A 3 -1.73 4.92 17.98
C ASP A 3 -2.45 3.56 17.94
N ILE A 4 -2.70 3.04 16.73
CA ILE A 4 -3.42 1.76 16.50
C ILE A 4 -2.49 0.74 15.81
N ILE A 5 -2.56 -0.51 16.28
CA ILE A 5 -1.93 -1.67 15.64
C ILE A 5 -3.04 -2.62 15.17
N ILE A 6 -2.98 -3.03 13.91
CA ILE A 6 -3.82 -4.09 13.32
C ILE A 6 -2.88 -5.22 12.94
N HIS A 7 -2.91 -6.31 13.71
CA HIS A 7 -1.91 -7.36 13.63
C HIS A 7 -2.50 -8.76 13.60
N SER A 8 -1.92 -9.62 12.75
CA SER A 8 -2.16 -11.06 12.70
C SER A 8 -3.63 -11.50 12.51
N ILE A 9 -4.39 -10.75 11.70
CA ILE A 9 -5.78 -11.10 11.36
C ILE A 9 -5.97 -11.39 9.86
N ARG A 10 -7.05 -12.11 9.57
CA ARG A 10 -7.53 -12.34 8.20
C ARG A 10 -8.75 -11.47 7.95
N ILE A 11 -8.74 -10.66 6.90
CA ILE A 11 -9.85 -9.81 6.52
C ILE A 11 -10.17 -10.09 5.06
N HIS A 12 -11.41 -10.49 4.77
CA HIS A 12 -11.79 -10.90 3.43
C HIS A 12 -13.29 -10.82 3.20
N HIS A 13 -13.71 -10.81 1.94
CA HIS A 13 -15.12 -10.86 1.56
C HIS A 13 -15.95 -9.70 2.15
N CYS A 14 -15.30 -8.56 2.43
CA CYS A 14 -15.99 -7.36 2.86
C CYS A 14 -16.97 -6.90 1.78
N LYS A 15 -18.16 -6.48 2.22
CA LYS A 15 -19.27 -6.09 1.34
C LYS A 15 -19.68 -4.65 1.59
N ALA A 16 -20.15 -3.99 0.55
CA ALA A 16 -20.79 -2.70 0.67
C ALA A 16 -22.00 -2.79 1.61
N GLN A 17 -22.27 -1.73 2.35
CA GLN A 17 -23.44 -1.65 3.24
C GLN A 17 -24.16 -0.32 3.02
N ALA A 18 -25.49 -0.37 3.09
CA ALA A 18 -26.34 0.81 3.06
C ALA A 18 -26.09 1.69 4.30
N PRO A 19 -26.48 2.98 4.26
CA PRO A 19 -26.41 3.86 5.41
C PRO A 19 -27.15 3.27 6.61
N GLY A 20 -26.63 3.51 7.81
CA GLY A 20 -27.18 2.88 9.02
C GLY A 20 -26.73 3.54 10.31
N MET A 21 -27.35 3.11 11.41
CA MET A 21 -26.94 3.50 12.75
C MET A 21 -25.99 2.45 13.33
N VAL A 22 -24.87 2.91 13.89
CA VAL A 22 -23.88 2.04 14.53
C VAL A 22 -23.47 2.60 15.89
N MET A 23 -22.94 1.74 16.75
CA MET A 23 -22.32 2.18 17.99
C MET A 23 -20.95 2.80 17.69
N GLY A 24 -20.83 4.11 17.89
CA GLY A 24 -19.61 4.86 17.75
C GLY A 24 -18.79 4.93 19.05
N PRO A 25 -17.74 5.77 19.08
CA PRO A 25 -16.90 5.96 20.26
C PRO A 25 -17.71 6.33 21.52
N ASN A 26 -17.26 5.84 22.66
CA ASN A 26 -17.90 6.05 23.98
C ASN A 26 -19.35 5.56 24.05
N GLY A 27 -19.71 4.55 23.25
CA GLY A 27 -21.05 3.94 23.26
C GLY A 27 -22.16 4.80 22.65
N LYS A 28 -21.80 5.90 21.96
CA LYS A 28 -22.79 6.79 21.33
C LYS A 28 -23.25 6.21 20.00
N VAL A 29 -24.56 6.10 19.80
CA VAL A 29 -25.11 5.74 18.49
C VAL A 29 -24.86 6.90 17.51
N ILE A 30 -24.28 6.59 16.36
CA ILE A 30 -24.00 7.54 15.29
C ILE A 30 -24.60 7.04 13.97
N HIS A 31 -24.95 7.98 13.09
CA HIS A 31 -25.36 7.66 11.72
C HIS A 31 -24.13 7.64 10.82
N ILE A 32 -23.94 6.55 10.08
CA ILE A 32 -22.91 6.42 9.06
C ILE A 32 -23.56 6.35 7.68
N GLY A 33 -22.92 7.00 6.70
CA GLY A 33 -23.31 6.92 5.30
C GLY A 33 -23.06 5.53 4.69
N PRO A 34 -23.28 5.38 3.38
CA PRO A 34 -22.97 4.12 2.71
C PRO A 34 -21.46 3.85 2.78
N VAL A 35 -21.09 2.57 2.86
CA VAL A 35 -19.69 2.13 2.87
C VAL A 35 -19.43 1.16 1.71
N ASP A 36 -18.24 1.28 1.13
CA ASP A 36 -17.90 0.71 -0.18
C ASP A 36 -17.51 -0.77 -0.15
N GLY A 37 -17.24 -1.33 1.04
CA GLY A 37 -16.77 -2.71 1.21
C GLY A 37 -15.25 -2.85 1.21
N ASP A 38 -14.51 -1.80 1.61
CA ASP A 38 -13.07 -1.89 1.86
C ASP A 38 -12.74 -2.77 3.07
N ALA A 39 -11.59 -3.45 3.04
CA ALA A 39 -11.14 -4.25 4.19
C ALA A 39 -10.72 -3.37 5.38
N ILE A 40 -9.87 -2.36 5.13
CA ILE A 40 -9.41 -1.38 6.12
C ILE A 40 -9.44 0.01 5.50
N ARG A 41 -10.15 0.95 6.13
CA ARG A 41 -10.20 2.35 5.71
C ARG A 41 -9.73 3.29 6.82
N LEU A 42 -8.61 3.96 6.58
CA LEU A 42 -8.03 4.99 7.44
C LEU A 42 -8.47 6.37 6.95
N VAL A 43 -9.25 7.07 7.79
CA VAL A 43 -9.75 8.42 7.52
C VAL A 43 -9.30 9.33 8.65
N THR A 44 -8.56 10.40 8.35
CA THR A 44 -8.01 11.33 9.37
C THR A 44 -7.23 10.62 10.50
N ALA A 45 -6.54 9.52 10.18
CA ALA A 45 -5.84 8.68 11.16
C ALA A 45 -4.33 8.94 11.16
N SER A 46 -3.66 8.73 12.30
CA SER A 46 -2.20 8.87 12.33
C SER A 46 -1.52 7.89 13.26
N LYS A 47 -0.26 7.52 12.97
CA LYS A 47 0.51 6.52 13.73
C LYS A 47 -0.22 5.17 13.77
N ILE A 48 -0.31 4.56 12.60
CA ILE A 48 -1.01 3.29 12.41
C ILE A 48 0.00 2.25 11.93
N TRP A 49 -0.03 1.05 12.51
CA TRP A 49 0.79 -0.07 12.08
C TRP A 49 -0.12 -1.23 11.65
N ILE A 50 -0.04 -1.62 10.38
CA ILE A 50 -0.78 -2.72 9.80
C ILE A 50 0.23 -3.82 9.48
N ASP A 51 0.25 -4.86 10.31
CA ASP A 51 1.33 -5.86 10.30
C ASP A 51 0.82 -7.29 10.25
N HIS A 52 1.45 -8.15 9.45
CA HIS A 52 1.16 -9.58 9.46
C HIS A 52 -0.33 -9.91 9.23
N ASN A 53 -1.03 -9.19 8.35
CA ASN A 53 -2.42 -9.52 8.02
C ASN A 53 -2.50 -10.26 6.69
N THR A 54 -3.48 -11.14 6.53
CA THR A 54 -3.86 -11.69 5.21
C THR A 54 -5.15 -11.04 4.76
N ILE A 55 -5.09 -10.26 3.67
CA ILE A 55 -6.20 -9.41 3.23
C ILE A 55 -6.51 -9.70 1.76
N TYR A 56 -7.76 -10.05 1.42
CA TYR A 56 -8.12 -10.52 0.07
C TYR A 56 -9.62 -10.44 -0.24
N GLU A 57 -9.99 -10.50 -1.53
CA GLU A 57 -11.37 -10.66 -2.02
C GLU A 57 -12.41 -9.73 -1.38
N CYS A 58 -12.13 -8.44 -1.27
CA CYS A 58 -13.11 -7.45 -0.80
C CYS A 58 -13.81 -6.77 -1.97
N GLU A 59 -15.03 -6.28 -1.76
CA GLU A 59 -15.87 -5.74 -2.84
C GLU A 59 -15.27 -4.51 -3.52
N ASP A 60 -14.60 -3.61 -2.79
CA ASP A 60 -13.88 -2.47 -3.37
C ASP A 60 -12.35 -2.54 -3.19
N GLY A 61 -11.78 -1.85 -2.20
CA GLY A 61 -10.35 -1.84 -1.88
C GLY A 61 -9.97 -2.82 -0.77
N LEU A 62 -8.68 -3.14 -0.62
CA LEU A 62 -8.21 -3.78 0.63
C LEU A 62 -7.80 -2.73 1.66
N LEU A 63 -7.02 -1.74 1.25
CA LEU A 63 -6.50 -0.74 2.18
C LEU A 63 -6.56 0.67 1.60
N ASP A 64 -7.32 1.53 2.27
CA ASP A 64 -7.45 2.94 1.92
C ASP A 64 -6.85 3.84 3.01
N VAL A 65 -5.87 4.66 2.65
CA VAL A 65 -5.26 5.67 3.54
C VAL A 65 -5.57 7.05 2.98
N THR A 66 -6.51 7.76 3.60
CA THR A 66 -7.13 8.95 2.98
C THR A 66 -7.35 10.09 3.97
N ARG A 67 -7.76 11.24 3.42
CA ARG A 67 -8.27 12.40 4.19
C ARG A 67 -7.30 12.86 5.28
N GLY A 68 -6.04 13.08 4.90
CA GLY A 68 -4.99 13.60 5.78
C GLY A 68 -4.38 12.56 6.70
N SER A 69 -4.66 11.28 6.49
CA SER A 69 -4.01 10.22 7.25
C SER A 69 -2.50 10.18 6.99
N THR A 70 -1.68 9.92 8.02
CA THR A 70 -0.21 10.00 7.89
C THR A 70 0.51 9.19 8.96
N ASN A 71 1.83 8.98 8.81
CA ASN A 71 2.65 8.13 9.68
C ASN A 71 2.08 6.71 9.77
N VAL A 72 1.92 6.06 8.62
CA VAL A 72 1.41 4.70 8.50
C VAL A 72 2.52 3.76 8.06
N THR A 73 2.64 2.62 8.73
CA THR A 73 3.54 1.52 8.33
C THR A 73 2.69 0.29 7.99
N ILE A 74 2.92 -0.27 6.82
CA ILE A 74 2.22 -1.46 6.30
C ILE A 74 3.30 -2.51 6.06
N SER A 75 3.36 -3.53 6.92
CA SER A 75 4.44 -4.51 6.91
C SER A 75 4.01 -5.96 7.00
N ASN A 76 4.79 -6.86 6.41
CA ASN A 76 4.58 -8.31 6.52
C ASN A 76 3.17 -8.79 6.14
N ASN A 77 2.38 -8.01 5.41
CA ASN A 77 1.03 -8.40 5.02
C ASN A 77 1.08 -9.23 3.74
N TRP A 78 0.11 -10.14 3.60
CA TRP A 78 -0.14 -10.87 2.38
C TRP A 78 -1.43 -10.37 1.74
N PHE A 79 -1.29 -9.65 0.63
CA PHE A 79 -2.38 -9.19 -0.22
C PHE A 79 -2.50 -10.13 -1.42
N ARG A 80 -3.71 -10.61 -1.73
CA ARG A 80 -3.96 -11.51 -2.86
C ARG A 80 -5.39 -11.39 -3.36
N GLU A 81 -5.66 -11.95 -4.54
CA GLU A 81 -7.03 -12.12 -5.07
C GLU A 81 -7.85 -10.83 -5.00
N GLN A 82 -7.34 -9.75 -5.62
CA GLN A 82 -8.00 -8.45 -5.55
C GLN A 82 -7.75 -7.62 -6.80
N ASP A 83 -8.79 -6.91 -7.26
CA ASP A 83 -8.62 -5.84 -8.25
C ASP A 83 -7.85 -4.63 -7.67
N LYS A 84 -8.43 -3.92 -6.70
CA LYS A 84 -7.87 -2.69 -6.12
C LYS A 84 -7.23 -2.98 -4.76
N VAL A 85 -5.90 -3.06 -4.70
CA VAL A 85 -5.21 -3.44 -3.44
C VAL A 85 -5.14 -2.29 -2.44
N MET A 86 -4.41 -1.22 -2.74
CA MET A 86 -4.05 -0.18 -1.76
C MET A 86 -4.10 1.22 -2.37
N LEU A 87 -5.01 2.06 -1.86
CA LEU A 87 -5.14 3.45 -2.27
C LEU A 87 -4.59 4.39 -1.18
N LEU A 88 -3.59 5.18 -1.56
CA LEU A 88 -3.01 6.21 -0.71
C LEU A 88 -3.44 7.57 -1.26
N GLY A 89 -4.46 8.18 -0.64
CA GLY A 89 -5.12 9.40 -1.09
C GLY A 89 -6.20 9.13 -2.14
N HIS A 90 -7.43 9.62 -1.89
CA HIS A 90 -8.62 9.26 -2.68
C HIS A 90 -9.09 10.35 -3.64
N ASP A 91 -9.01 11.61 -3.22
CA ASP A 91 -9.67 12.76 -3.83
C ASP A 91 -8.65 13.69 -4.48
N ASP A 92 -8.82 13.95 -5.78
CA ASP A 92 -7.91 14.82 -6.54
C ASP A 92 -7.96 16.27 -6.01
N GLY A 93 -9.02 16.71 -5.33
CA GLY A 93 -9.12 18.03 -4.69
C GLY A 93 -8.56 18.10 -3.26
N TYR A 94 -8.20 16.98 -2.62
CA TYR A 94 -7.85 16.96 -1.20
C TYR A 94 -6.36 17.22 -0.95
N VAL A 95 -5.94 18.47 -1.15
CA VAL A 95 -4.53 18.91 -1.10
C VAL A 95 -3.83 18.62 0.24
N ARG A 96 -4.56 18.42 1.33
CA ARG A 96 -3.98 18.05 2.64
C ARG A 96 -3.24 16.70 2.62
N ASP A 97 -3.55 15.83 1.65
CA ASP A 97 -2.85 14.55 1.47
C ASP A 97 -1.37 14.72 1.06
N LYS A 98 -0.92 15.94 0.70
CA LYS A 98 0.52 16.24 0.54
C LYS A 98 1.36 15.92 1.78
N ASN A 99 0.74 15.93 2.97
CA ASN A 99 1.40 15.61 4.24
C ASN A 99 1.38 14.11 4.59
N MET A 100 0.73 13.27 3.77
CA MET A 100 0.67 11.84 3.98
C MET A 100 2.06 11.22 3.78
N LYS A 101 2.46 10.37 4.73
CA LYS A 101 3.69 9.58 4.69
C LYS A 101 3.37 8.14 5.03
N VAL A 102 3.71 7.24 4.11
CA VAL A 102 3.44 5.80 4.27
C VAL A 102 4.71 4.99 3.98
N THR A 103 4.97 4.00 4.82
CA THR A 103 6.03 2.99 4.59
C THR A 103 5.36 1.65 4.28
N VAL A 104 5.73 1.04 3.16
CA VAL A 104 5.25 -0.26 2.71
C VAL A 104 6.45 -1.19 2.63
N VAL A 105 6.56 -2.18 3.51
CA VAL A 105 7.79 -2.98 3.66
C VAL A 105 7.53 -4.45 3.95
N TYR A 106 8.28 -5.38 3.35
CA TYR A 106 8.15 -6.83 3.56
C TYR A 106 6.77 -7.44 3.24
N ASN A 107 5.92 -6.75 2.48
CA ASN A 107 4.64 -7.31 2.08
C ASN A 107 4.81 -8.26 0.90
N HIS A 108 3.90 -9.23 0.81
CA HIS A 108 3.72 -10.07 -0.36
C HIS A 108 2.45 -9.65 -1.09
N PHE A 109 2.61 -9.15 -2.31
CA PHE A 109 1.54 -8.82 -3.24
C PHE A 109 1.41 -9.91 -4.30
N GLY A 110 0.34 -10.69 -4.21
CA GLY A 110 0.03 -11.77 -5.14
C GLY A 110 -0.26 -13.09 -4.42
N PRO A 111 -0.82 -14.08 -5.11
CA PRO A 111 -1.20 -14.04 -6.53
C PRO A 111 -2.44 -13.17 -6.78
N ASN A 112 -2.71 -12.89 -8.07
CA ASN A 112 -3.95 -12.31 -8.56
C ASN A 112 -4.31 -10.93 -8.00
N CYS A 113 -3.30 -10.09 -7.75
CA CYS A 113 -3.53 -8.66 -7.51
C CYS A 113 -3.50 -7.89 -8.83
N ASN A 114 -4.57 -7.20 -9.20
CA ASN A 114 -4.63 -6.52 -10.50
C ASN A 114 -3.81 -5.22 -10.51
N GLN A 115 -3.99 -4.37 -9.49
CA GLN A 115 -3.45 -3.02 -9.46
C GLN A 115 -3.37 -2.39 -8.06
N ARG A 116 -2.76 -1.19 -8.00
CA ARG A 116 -2.69 -0.31 -6.82
C ARG A 116 -1.87 -0.88 -5.66
N MET A 117 -0.60 -1.18 -5.88
CA MET A 117 0.29 -1.75 -4.86
C MET A 117 1.55 -0.89 -4.58
N PRO A 118 1.43 0.38 -4.16
CA PRO A 118 0.21 1.17 -3.96
C PRO A 118 -0.16 2.00 -5.19
N ARG A 119 -1.35 2.63 -5.17
CA ARG A 119 -1.66 3.81 -5.99
C ARG A 119 -1.70 5.06 -5.11
N ILE A 120 -0.92 6.09 -5.47
CA ILE A 120 -0.67 7.24 -4.60
C ILE A 120 -1.20 8.55 -5.19
N ARG A 121 -1.75 9.41 -4.33
CA ARG A 121 -2.05 10.81 -4.63
C ARG A 121 -1.35 11.73 -3.64
N TYR A 122 -0.74 12.80 -4.16
CA TYR A 122 -0.07 13.88 -3.43
C TYR A 122 1.10 13.49 -2.53
N GLY A 123 0.87 12.66 -1.52
CA GLY A 123 1.83 12.36 -0.46
C GLY A 123 3.02 11.53 -0.90
N TYR A 124 3.74 11.05 0.12
CA TYR A 124 4.96 10.28 -0.05
C TYR A 124 4.78 8.82 0.39
N ALA A 125 5.30 7.89 -0.43
CA ALA A 125 5.43 6.48 -0.05
C ALA A 125 6.88 5.99 -0.19
N HIS A 126 7.38 5.31 0.86
CA HIS A 126 8.57 4.50 0.78
C HIS A 126 8.16 3.04 0.66
N VAL A 127 8.50 2.41 -0.47
CA VAL A 127 8.16 1.02 -0.77
C VAL A 127 9.46 0.24 -0.79
N ALA A 128 9.71 -0.61 0.20
CA ALA A 128 11.01 -1.27 0.38
C ALA A 128 10.90 -2.78 0.62
N ASN A 129 11.78 -3.58 0.00
CA ASN A 129 11.86 -5.03 0.22
C ASN A 129 10.51 -5.81 0.17
N ASN A 130 9.57 -5.39 -0.67
CA ASN A 130 8.32 -6.11 -0.92
C ASN A 130 8.48 -7.08 -2.11
N LEU A 131 7.67 -8.13 -2.10
CA LEU A 131 7.54 -9.08 -3.20
C LEU A 131 6.28 -8.78 -4.01
N TYR A 132 6.44 -8.59 -5.32
CA TYR A 132 5.35 -8.40 -6.27
C TYR A 132 5.31 -9.54 -7.26
N PHE A 133 4.19 -10.25 -7.31
CA PHE A 133 4.03 -11.43 -8.14
C PHE A 133 2.79 -11.35 -9.03
N GLY A 134 3.01 -11.12 -10.33
CA GLY A 134 2.00 -11.32 -11.37
C GLY A 134 0.85 -10.30 -11.38
N TRP A 135 1.16 -8.99 -11.41
CA TRP A 135 0.11 -7.98 -11.57
C TRP A 135 -0.55 -8.05 -12.95
N MET A 136 -1.83 -7.69 -13.05
CA MET A 136 -2.55 -7.70 -14.34
C MET A 136 -2.39 -6.39 -15.10
N GLN A 137 -2.64 -5.23 -14.46
CA GLN A 137 -2.53 -3.91 -15.09
C GLN A 137 -1.19 -3.23 -14.79
N TYR A 138 -0.90 -2.97 -13.51
CA TYR A 138 0.34 -2.35 -13.03
C TYR A 138 0.55 -2.68 -11.55
N ALA A 139 1.77 -2.57 -11.05
CA ALA A 139 2.03 -2.70 -9.62
C ALA A 139 1.89 -1.35 -8.90
N ILE A 140 2.71 -0.37 -9.25
CA ILE A 140 2.80 0.92 -8.55
C ILE A 140 2.18 2.03 -9.42
N GLY A 141 1.20 2.74 -8.87
CA GLY A 141 0.47 3.79 -9.58
C GLY A 141 0.54 5.14 -8.90
N GLY A 142 0.23 6.20 -9.64
CA GLY A 142 0.09 7.54 -9.06
C GLY A 142 -0.97 8.40 -9.74
N SER A 143 -1.24 9.57 -9.15
CA SER A 143 -1.92 10.75 -9.74
C SER A 143 -1.70 11.97 -8.84
N MET A 144 -1.89 13.19 -9.33
CA MET A 144 -1.74 14.42 -8.52
C MET A 144 -0.33 14.59 -7.89
N ARG A 145 0.72 14.36 -8.69
CA ARG A 145 2.13 14.59 -8.34
C ARG A 145 2.59 13.90 -7.04
N PRO A 146 2.43 12.57 -6.92
CA PRO A 146 2.92 11.84 -5.76
C PRO A 146 4.44 11.69 -5.81
N SER A 147 5.01 11.39 -4.65
CA SER A 147 6.44 11.13 -4.49
C SER A 147 6.65 9.70 -3.96
N LEU A 148 7.49 8.92 -4.63
CA LEU A 148 7.72 7.52 -4.30
C LEU A 148 9.20 7.13 -4.44
N LYS A 149 9.70 6.48 -3.40
CA LYS A 149 10.95 5.73 -3.43
C LYS A 149 10.63 4.24 -3.37
N SER A 150 10.85 3.54 -4.47
CA SER A 150 10.93 2.08 -4.55
C SER A 150 12.38 1.67 -4.28
N GLU A 151 12.60 0.84 -3.25
CA GLU A 151 13.94 0.40 -2.85
C GLU A 151 14.04 -1.10 -2.58
N ALA A 152 14.87 -1.79 -3.37
CA ALA A 152 15.17 -3.21 -3.21
C ALA A 152 13.93 -4.13 -3.13
N ASN A 153 12.89 -3.83 -3.90
CA ASN A 153 11.74 -4.69 -4.12
C ASN A 153 12.04 -5.71 -5.22
N LEU A 154 11.36 -6.85 -5.17
CA LEU A 154 11.40 -7.85 -6.24
C LEU A 154 10.09 -7.83 -7.03
N PHE A 155 10.20 -7.48 -8.31
CA PHE A 155 9.07 -7.44 -9.24
C PHE A 155 9.14 -8.60 -10.22
N ILE A 156 8.18 -9.51 -10.13
CA ILE A 156 8.05 -10.65 -11.03
C ILE A 156 6.80 -10.41 -11.88
N ALA A 157 7.02 -9.96 -13.11
CA ALA A 157 5.91 -9.71 -14.04
C ALA A 157 5.14 -11.02 -14.35
N PRO A 158 3.86 -10.95 -14.75
CA PRO A 158 3.13 -12.11 -15.27
C PRO A 158 3.81 -12.66 -16.54
N LYS A 159 3.63 -13.95 -16.86
CA LYS A 159 4.19 -14.55 -18.10
C LYS A 159 3.67 -13.84 -19.34
N VAL A 160 2.37 -13.59 -19.39
CA VAL A 160 1.66 -12.87 -20.45
C VAL A 160 0.97 -11.65 -19.82
N GLY A 161 0.99 -10.51 -20.51
CA GLY A 161 0.37 -9.27 -20.03
C GLY A 161 1.39 -8.18 -19.68
N SER A 162 1.01 -7.30 -18.74
CA SER A 162 1.75 -6.09 -18.41
C SER A 162 3.15 -6.39 -17.86
N LYS A 163 4.15 -5.70 -18.39
CA LYS A 163 5.55 -5.78 -17.94
C LYS A 163 6.00 -4.53 -17.19
N GLU A 164 5.31 -3.41 -17.43
CA GLU A 164 5.62 -2.17 -16.75
C GLU A 164 5.09 -2.25 -15.30
N VAL A 165 5.98 -2.00 -14.34
CA VAL A 165 5.63 -1.91 -12.91
C VAL A 165 4.79 -0.66 -12.64
N THR A 166 5.10 0.43 -13.35
CA THR A 166 4.58 1.76 -13.08
C THR A 166 3.37 2.13 -13.93
N TRP A 167 2.41 2.82 -13.34
CA TRP A 167 1.33 3.48 -14.08
C TRP A 167 1.15 4.93 -13.65
N ARG A 168 0.87 5.80 -14.63
CA ARG A 168 0.68 7.23 -14.41
C ARG A 168 -0.60 7.72 -15.07
N LYS A 169 -1.54 8.24 -14.28
CA LYS A 169 -2.66 9.07 -14.77
C LYS A 169 -2.11 10.36 -15.39
N ILE A 170 -2.06 10.45 -16.71
CA ILE A 170 -1.69 11.68 -17.40
C ILE A 170 -2.87 12.67 -17.27
N GLY A 171 -2.63 13.84 -16.66
CA GLY A 171 -3.57 14.96 -16.67
C GLY A 171 -3.42 15.81 -17.93
N ASN A 172 -4.43 16.63 -18.26
CA ASN A 172 -4.42 17.55 -19.41
C ASN A 172 -3.38 18.69 -19.31
N THR A 173 -2.67 18.83 -18.20
CA THR A 173 -1.66 19.87 -17.99
C THR A 173 -0.26 19.29 -18.07
N SER A 174 0.52 19.79 -19.03
CA SER A 174 1.89 19.44 -19.41
C SER A 174 2.98 19.65 -18.32
N GLY A 175 2.60 19.79 -17.05
CA GLY A 175 3.47 20.20 -15.94
C GLY A 175 3.53 19.26 -14.74
N ASP A 176 2.84 18.13 -14.76
CA ASP A 176 2.88 17.18 -13.65
C ASP A 176 4.22 16.45 -13.60
N LYS A 177 5.16 16.98 -12.82
CA LYS A 177 6.41 16.31 -12.44
C LYS A 177 6.11 15.33 -11.31
N TRP A 178 6.19 14.04 -11.62
CA TRP A 178 6.02 12.94 -10.67
C TRP A 178 7.41 12.52 -10.22
N GLU A 179 7.56 12.04 -9.00
CA GLU A 179 8.89 11.65 -8.49
C GLU A 179 8.89 10.16 -8.14
N PHE A 180 8.95 9.31 -9.17
CA PHE A 180 9.03 7.86 -9.00
C PHE A 180 10.48 7.43 -9.21
N HIS A 181 11.09 6.94 -8.14
CA HIS A 181 12.48 6.50 -8.13
C HIS A 181 12.55 5.01 -7.80
N SER A 182 13.36 4.28 -8.56
CA SER A 182 13.69 2.89 -8.31
C SER A 182 15.16 2.80 -7.92
N VAL A 183 15.45 2.13 -6.81
CA VAL A 183 16.80 2.02 -6.22
C VAL A 183 17.04 0.58 -5.82
N ARG A 184 17.97 -0.11 -6.50
CA ARG A 184 18.33 -1.51 -6.22
C ARG A 184 17.17 -2.52 -6.34
N ASP A 185 16.09 -2.16 -7.02
CA ASP A 185 15.01 -3.11 -7.32
C ASP A 185 15.51 -4.20 -8.29
N ALA A 186 14.91 -5.38 -8.19
CA ALA A 186 15.13 -6.48 -9.12
C ALA A 186 13.87 -6.74 -9.93
N PHE A 187 14.09 -7.10 -11.19
CA PHE A 187 13.03 -7.32 -12.16
C PHE A 187 13.21 -8.69 -12.80
N GLU A 188 12.16 -9.49 -12.75
CA GLU A 188 12.11 -10.81 -13.36
C GLU A 188 11.00 -10.86 -14.41
N ASN A 189 11.12 -11.82 -15.34
CA ASN A 189 10.11 -12.09 -16.36
C ASN A 189 9.76 -10.89 -17.26
N GLY A 190 10.77 -10.06 -17.54
CA GLY A 190 10.65 -8.87 -18.38
C GLY A 190 10.06 -7.65 -17.67
N ALA A 191 9.88 -7.70 -16.35
CA ALA A 191 9.44 -6.53 -15.58
C ALA A 191 10.40 -5.34 -15.80
N TYR A 192 9.87 -4.13 -15.76
CA TYR A 192 10.69 -2.91 -15.76
C TYR A 192 9.97 -1.76 -15.05
N PHE A 193 10.74 -0.80 -14.55
CA PHE A 193 10.24 0.37 -13.85
C PHE A 193 10.57 1.64 -14.63
N THR A 194 9.55 2.39 -15.03
CA THR A 194 9.76 3.71 -15.65
C THR A 194 9.99 4.74 -14.56
N VAL A 195 11.24 5.17 -14.41
CA VAL A 195 11.62 6.20 -13.43
C VAL A 195 11.31 7.62 -13.94
N THR A 196 11.26 8.58 -13.03
CA THR A 196 11.32 10.00 -13.40
C THR A 196 12.76 10.39 -13.74
N LYS A 197 12.97 10.99 -14.92
CA LYS A 197 14.27 11.51 -15.32
C LYS A 197 14.58 12.83 -14.62
N GLY A 198 15.74 12.89 -13.96
CA GLY A 198 16.17 14.07 -13.21
C GLY A 198 15.40 14.27 -11.90
N GLY A 199 16.07 14.78 -10.87
CA GLY A 199 15.49 14.97 -9.54
C GLY A 199 16.20 14.15 -8.46
N ARG A 200 16.12 14.64 -7.21
CA ARG A 200 16.72 13.97 -6.06
C ARG A 200 15.74 12.93 -5.54
N VAL A 201 16.21 11.71 -5.28
CA VAL A 201 15.40 10.67 -4.64
C VAL A 201 14.82 11.22 -3.34
N PRO A 202 13.48 11.38 -3.25
CA PRO A 202 12.82 11.94 -2.09
C PRO A 202 13.10 11.02 -0.90
N LYS A 203 13.57 11.62 0.19
CA LYS A 203 13.80 10.89 1.42
C LYS A 203 12.51 10.91 2.24
N PRO A 204 12.18 9.80 2.92
CA PRO A 204 11.05 9.74 3.84
C PRO A 204 11.16 10.72 5.02
N ASN A 205 12.32 11.38 5.19
CA ASN A 205 12.69 12.20 6.35
C ASN A 205 12.42 11.44 7.65
N TYR A 206 12.79 10.16 7.67
CA TYR A 206 12.77 9.34 8.88
C TYR A 206 13.60 10.02 9.97
N ARG A 207 13.04 10.08 11.17
CA ARG A 207 13.83 10.27 12.38
C ARG A 207 14.76 9.08 12.57
N LYS A 208 15.77 9.22 13.41
CA LYS A 208 16.75 8.15 13.67
C LYS A 208 16.06 6.86 14.12
N GLU A 209 14.99 6.98 14.92
CA GLU A 209 14.20 5.86 15.45
C GLU A 209 13.29 5.21 14.40
N GLN A 210 12.96 5.94 13.33
CA GLN A 210 12.14 5.43 12.21
C GLN A 210 13.00 4.79 11.11
N GLY A 211 14.32 4.98 11.18
CA GLY A 211 15.25 4.42 10.21
C GLY A 211 15.35 2.91 10.35
N PHE A 212 15.31 2.21 9.21
CA PHE A 212 15.55 0.78 9.15
C PHE A 212 16.50 0.45 8.00
N LYS A 213 17.20 -0.68 8.10
CA LYS A 213 18.10 -1.15 7.07
C LYS A 213 17.29 -1.79 5.93
N VAL A 214 17.34 -1.18 4.75
CA VAL A 214 16.83 -1.79 3.52
C VAL A 214 17.88 -2.77 2.99
N VAL A 215 17.58 -4.07 3.12
CA VAL A 215 18.52 -5.15 2.78
C VAL A 215 18.56 -5.42 1.27
N ASP A 216 19.48 -6.29 0.87
CA ASP A 216 19.67 -6.63 -0.54
C ASP A 216 18.42 -7.34 -1.11
N VAL A 217 18.11 -7.03 -2.38
CA VAL A 217 16.92 -7.55 -3.06
C VAL A 217 16.92 -9.07 -3.18
N LYS A 218 18.10 -9.72 -3.17
CA LYS A 218 18.22 -11.19 -3.16
C LYS A 218 17.55 -11.85 -1.96
N SER A 219 17.41 -11.12 -0.85
CA SER A 219 16.78 -11.65 0.37
C SER A 219 15.25 -11.52 0.36
N VAL A 220 14.63 -10.78 -0.58
CA VAL A 220 13.19 -10.48 -0.56
C VAL A 220 12.33 -11.73 -0.46
N ARG A 221 12.62 -12.77 -1.25
CA ARG A 221 11.86 -14.04 -1.18
C ARG A 221 11.87 -14.67 0.21
N SER A 222 12.99 -14.57 0.93
CA SER A 222 13.11 -15.07 2.30
C SER A 222 12.41 -14.15 3.30
N LEU A 223 12.56 -12.83 3.14
CA LEU A 223 11.97 -11.83 4.04
C LEU A 223 10.45 -11.86 4.02
N THR A 224 9.85 -12.07 2.85
CA THR A 224 8.39 -12.07 2.68
C THR A 224 7.79 -13.47 2.79
N ARG A 225 8.57 -14.51 3.11
CA ARG A 225 8.09 -15.89 3.19
C ARG A 225 7.03 -16.08 4.28
N SER A 226 7.13 -15.33 5.37
CA SER A 226 6.20 -15.33 6.50
C SER A 226 5.11 -14.25 6.39
N ALA A 227 4.99 -13.56 5.25
CA ALA A 227 3.96 -12.53 5.09
C ALA A 227 2.54 -13.13 5.26
N GLY A 228 1.67 -12.38 5.93
CA GLY A 228 0.31 -12.80 6.25
C GLY A 228 0.07 -13.05 7.74
N ALA A 229 -1.18 -13.42 8.06
CA ALA A 229 -1.61 -13.79 9.40
C ALA A 229 -0.76 -14.92 9.96
N LEU A 230 -0.21 -14.71 11.16
CA LEU A 230 0.61 -15.71 11.84
C LEU A 230 -0.23 -16.95 12.15
N GLN A 231 0.39 -18.12 12.02
CA GLN A 231 -0.20 -19.38 12.45
C GLN A 231 0.24 -19.64 13.89
N CYS A 232 -0.60 -19.28 14.84
CA CYS A 232 -0.36 -19.56 16.25
C CYS A 232 -0.85 -20.98 16.59
N SER A 233 -0.03 -21.74 17.30
CA SER A 233 -0.44 -22.99 17.93
C SER A 233 -0.60 -22.75 19.43
N ARG A 234 -1.20 -23.70 20.16
CA ARG A 234 -1.24 -23.65 21.64
C ARG A 234 0.16 -23.59 22.28
N THR A 235 1.21 -23.89 21.52
CA THR A 235 2.60 -23.90 21.98
C THR A 235 3.44 -22.72 21.46
N SER A 236 2.87 -21.83 20.64
CA SER A 236 3.56 -20.61 20.16
C SER A 236 2.76 -19.36 20.54
N ILE A 237 3.46 -18.39 21.11
CA ILE A 237 2.90 -17.05 21.34
C ILE A 237 3.05 -16.28 20.03
N CYS A 238 1.90 -15.93 19.45
CA CYS A 238 1.71 -14.73 18.68
C CYS A 238 0.53 -13.95 19.31
#